data_AF-A0A9X7QNC5-F1
#
_entry.id   AF-A0A9X7QNC5-F1
#
_cell.length_a   1.000
_cell.length_b   1.000
_cell.length_c   1.000
_cell.angle_alpha   90.00
_cell.angle_beta   90.00
_cell.angle_gamma   90.00
#
_symmetry.space_group_name_H-M   'P 1'
#
loop_
_entity.id
_entity.type
_entity.pdbx_description
1 polymer ?
#
loop_
_entity_poly.entity_id
_entity_poly.type
_entity_poly.pdbx_seq_one_letter_code
_entity_poly.pdbx_strand_id
1 'polypeptide(L)'
;MFKHIFISILIGLLCIYVTGCTSYTTSVDKISTPYTNEDLQRAFPVGMSIDTYINKKNGMPVKHISNIPLQNGDVGRVLQTKNGFIIICGNEKEIFDVKTFQTIEDVHNYEESLQK
;
A
#
# COMPACT_ATOMS: atom_id res chain seq x y z
N MET A 1 50.82 48.32 16.10
CA MET A 1 50.19 48.92 17.30
C MET A 1 48.85 49.52 16.90
N PHE A 2 47.76 49.07 17.55
CA PHE A 2 46.47 49.77 17.75
C PHE A 2 45.66 50.19 16.50
N LYS A 3 44.32 50.17 16.42
CA LYS A 3 43.12 49.67 17.14
C LYS A 3 41.99 50.35 16.31
N HIS A 4 40.91 49.77 15.81
CA HIS A 4 39.72 49.29 16.51
C HIS A 4 38.55 49.16 15.50
N ILE A 5 37.77 48.08 15.64
CA ILE A 5 36.30 47.98 15.68
C ILE A 5 35.44 48.74 14.64
N PHE A 6 34.74 47.98 13.78
CA PHE A 6 33.36 48.23 13.32
C PHE A 6 32.69 46.85 13.13
N ILE A 7 31.83 46.42 14.07
CA ILE A 7 30.36 46.53 14.04
C ILE A 7 29.70 45.51 13.10
N SER A 8 29.11 44.49 13.73
CA SER A 8 27.82 43.84 13.46
C SER A 8 27.37 43.61 12.01
N ILE A 9 27.05 42.35 11.69
CA ILE A 9 25.70 41.96 11.22
C ILE A 9 25.50 40.46 11.52
N LEU A 10 24.57 40.21 12.44
CA LEU A 10 23.84 38.96 12.61
C LEU A 10 23.02 38.69 11.36
N ILE A 11 23.24 37.57 10.68
CA ILE A 11 22.17 36.89 9.94
C ILE A 11 22.24 35.42 10.35
N GLY A 12 21.42 35.09 11.35
CA GLY A 12 21.18 33.72 11.76
C GLY A 12 20.47 33.00 10.64
N LEU A 13 21.13 31.98 10.07
CA LEU A 13 20.42 30.95 9.34
C LEU A 13 19.75 30.05 10.39
N LEU A 14 18.50 30.37 10.69
CA LEU A 14 17.59 29.47 11.38
C LEU A 14 17.24 28.36 10.37
N CYS A 15 18.08 27.31 10.29
CA CYS A 15 17.70 26.08 9.62
C CYS A 15 16.65 25.39 10.49
N ILE A 16 15.39 25.77 10.31
CA ILE A 16 14.26 24.96 10.76
C ILE A 16 14.27 23.73 9.85
N TYR A 17 14.97 22.68 10.30
CA TYR A 17 14.67 21.35 9.83
C TYR A 17 13.24 21.06 10.30
N VAL A 18 12.28 21.26 9.41
CA VAL A 18 10.97 20.68 9.57
C VAL A 18 11.20 19.18 9.37
N THR A 19 11.56 18.48 10.46
CA THR A 19 11.25 17.05 10.55
C THR A 19 9.74 16.99 10.59
N GLY A 20 9.13 17.02 9.41
CA GLY A 20 7.79 16.52 9.21
C GLY A 20 7.86 15.05 9.59
N CYS A 21 7.64 14.74 10.87
CA CYS A 21 7.08 13.47 11.25
C CYS A 21 5.77 13.41 10.47
N THR A 22 5.80 12.72 9.33
CA THR A 22 4.61 12.17 8.71
C THR A 22 4.05 11.19 9.73
N SER A 23 3.28 11.74 10.67
CA SER A 23 2.33 10.97 11.42
C SER A 23 1.38 10.42 10.38
N TYR A 24 1.65 9.20 9.91
CA TYR A 24 0.61 8.35 9.33
C TYR A 24 -0.42 8.22 10.44
N THR A 25 -1.36 9.16 10.45
CA THR A 25 -2.62 8.99 11.15
C THR A 25 -3.32 7.89 10.36
N THR A 26 -2.98 6.65 10.69
CA THR A 26 -3.82 5.49 10.45
C THR A 26 -5.06 5.68 11.32
N SER A 27 -5.91 6.62 10.90
CA SER A 27 -7.34 6.46 11.07
C SER A 27 -7.67 5.22 10.24
N VAL A 28 -7.46 4.05 10.85
CA VAL A 28 -7.98 2.80 10.34
C VAL A 28 -9.48 2.98 10.42
N ASP A 29 -10.06 3.57 9.37
CA ASP A 29 -11.47 3.40 9.08
C ASP A 29 -11.67 1.89 9.10
N LYS A 30 -12.31 1.46 10.18
CA LYS A 30 -12.53 0.08 10.56
C LYS A 30 -13.66 -0.41 9.68
N ILE A 31 -13.45 -0.39 8.37
CA ILE A 31 -14.25 -1.15 7.42
C ILE A 31 -13.94 -2.61 7.74
N SER A 32 -14.71 -3.15 8.66
CA SER A 32 -14.71 -4.56 8.98
C SER A 32 -15.38 -5.28 7.81
N THR A 33 -14.59 -5.66 6.81
CA THR A 33 -15.03 -6.59 5.77
C THR A 33 -15.55 -7.89 6.42
N PRO A 34 -16.71 -8.42 6.00
CA PRO A 34 -17.22 -9.68 6.53
C PRO A 34 -16.48 -10.89 5.94
N TYR A 35 -15.72 -10.71 4.86
CA TYR A 35 -15.15 -11.81 4.07
C TYR A 35 -13.80 -12.26 4.60
N THR A 36 -13.60 -13.57 4.70
CA THR A 36 -12.29 -14.16 4.97
C THR A 36 -11.45 -14.26 3.70
N ASN A 37 -10.16 -14.60 3.87
CA ASN A 37 -9.28 -14.98 2.76
C ASN A 37 -9.90 -16.06 1.86
N GLU A 38 -10.49 -17.10 2.44
CA GLU A 38 -11.10 -18.21 1.72
C GLU A 38 -12.34 -17.76 0.92
N ASP A 39 -13.15 -16.86 1.48
CA ASP A 39 -14.31 -16.31 0.79
C ASP A 39 -13.88 -15.52 -0.45
N LEU A 40 -12.84 -14.70 -0.33
CA LEU A 40 -12.33 -13.90 -1.45
C LEU A 40 -11.59 -14.75 -2.49
N GLN A 41 -10.87 -15.80 -2.08
CA GLN A 41 -10.30 -16.79 -3.01
C GLN A 41 -11.39 -17.47 -3.85
N ARG A 42 -12.48 -17.90 -3.22
CA ARG A 42 -13.62 -18.49 -3.95
C ARG A 42 -14.34 -17.45 -4.81
N ALA A 43 -14.41 -16.20 -4.36
CA ALA A 43 -15.06 -15.13 -5.10
C ALA A 43 -14.27 -14.70 -6.34
N PHE A 44 -12.94 -14.78 -6.29
CA PHE A 44 -12.00 -14.30 -7.30
C PHE A 44 -11.01 -15.40 -7.73
N PRO A 45 -11.48 -16.48 -8.36
CA PRO A 45 -10.61 -17.57 -8.81
C PRO A 45 -9.68 -17.14 -9.94
N VAL A 46 -8.57 -17.86 -10.08
CA VAL A 46 -7.68 -17.79 -11.25
C VAL A 46 -8.47 -18.07 -12.53
N GLY A 47 -8.20 -17.31 -13.59
CA GLY A 47 -8.91 -17.34 -14.88
C GLY A 47 -10.14 -16.43 -14.94
N MET A 48 -10.51 -15.75 -13.84
CA MET A 48 -11.55 -14.73 -13.87
C MET A 48 -11.06 -13.49 -14.64
N SER A 49 -11.83 -13.03 -15.63
CA SER A 49 -11.53 -11.79 -16.36
C SER A 49 -11.43 -10.58 -15.40
N ILE A 50 -10.53 -9.63 -15.67
CA ILE A 50 -10.38 -8.44 -14.81
C ILE A 50 -11.65 -7.58 -14.75
N ASP A 51 -12.38 -7.44 -15.85
CA ASP A 51 -13.64 -6.67 -15.85
C ASP A 51 -14.66 -7.26 -14.88
N THR A 52 -14.83 -8.58 -14.91
CA THR A 52 -15.70 -9.31 -13.97
C THR A 52 -15.22 -9.13 -12.53
N TYR A 53 -13.91 -9.20 -12.29
CA TYR A 53 -13.33 -8.95 -10.97
C TYR A 53 -13.65 -7.53 -10.48
N ILE A 54 -13.41 -6.49 -11.28
CA ILE A 54 -13.66 -5.10 -10.92
C ILE A 54 -15.14 -4.89 -10.59
N ASN A 55 -16.04 -5.37 -11.46
CA ASN A 55 -17.48 -5.25 -11.27
C ASN A 55 -17.92 -5.92 -9.97
N LYS A 56 -17.44 -7.14 -9.71
CA LYS A 56 -17.79 -7.89 -8.49
C LYS A 56 -17.21 -7.24 -7.23
N LYS A 57 -15.93 -6.85 -7.26
CA LYS A 57 -15.25 -6.16 -6.16
C LYS A 57 -15.98 -4.86 -5.78
N ASN A 58 -16.41 -4.06 -6.75
CA ASN A 58 -17.12 -2.80 -6.49
C ASN A 58 -18.47 -3.00 -5.77
N GLY A 59 -19.10 -4.18 -5.93
CA GLY A 59 -20.31 -4.56 -5.20
C GLY A 59 -20.06 -5.21 -3.84
N MET A 60 -18.80 -5.43 -3.44
CA MET A 60 -18.46 -6.10 -2.19
C MET A 60 -17.87 -5.10 -1.17
N PRO A 61 -18.28 -5.15 0.11
CA PRO A 61 -17.68 -4.33 1.17
C PRO A 61 -16.27 -4.83 1.56
N VAL A 62 -15.31 -4.72 0.63
CA VAL A 62 -13.90 -5.14 0.80
C VAL A 62 -12.99 -3.93 0.64
N LYS A 63 -12.16 -3.67 1.65
CA LYS A 63 -11.22 -2.55 1.65
C LYS A 63 -10.03 -2.84 0.74
N HIS A 64 -9.80 -1.97 -0.24
CA HIS A 64 -8.55 -1.95 -1.00
C HIS A 64 -7.48 -1.22 -0.20
N ILE A 65 -6.31 -1.83 -0.05
CA ILE A 65 -5.21 -1.23 0.71
C ILE A 65 -4.24 -0.53 -0.23
N SER A 66 -3.74 -1.26 -1.23
CA SER A 66 -2.73 -0.78 -2.16
C SER A 66 -2.70 -1.66 -3.42
N ASN A 67 -2.01 -1.17 -4.43
CA ASN A 67 -1.59 -1.96 -5.58
C ASN A 67 -0.08 -2.18 -5.47
N ILE A 68 0.36 -3.41 -5.72
CA ILE A 68 1.77 -3.76 -5.85
C ILE A 68 2.09 -4.00 -7.32
N PRO A 69 3.19 -3.42 -7.85
CA PRO A 69 3.65 -3.71 -9.20
C PRO A 69 4.21 -5.14 -9.24
N LEU A 70 3.81 -5.90 -10.26
CA LEU A 70 4.38 -7.20 -10.57
C LEU A 70 5.25 -7.09 -11.84
N GLN A 71 5.89 -8.20 -12.25
CA GLN A 71 6.67 -8.25 -13.48
C GLN A 71 5.79 -7.96 -14.72
N ASN A 72 6.40 -7.46 -15.80
CA ASN A 72 5.74 -7.21 -17.09
C ASN A 72 4.57 -6.22 -17.06
N GLY A 73 4.47 -5.36 -16.04
CA GLY A 73 3.39 -4.39 -15.91
C GLY A 73 2.10 -4.95 -15.29
N ASP A 74 2.15 -6.20 -14.81
CA ASP A 74 1.04 -6.82 -14.09
C ASP A 74 0.84 -6.17 -12.71
N VAL A 75 -0.37 -6.34 -12.14
CA VAL A 75 -0.74 -5.66 -10.89
C VAL A 75 -1.31 -6.64 -9.87
N GLY A 76 -0.72 -6.64 -8.68
CA GLY A 76 -1.26 -7.28 -7.49
C GLY A 76 -2.13 -6.30 -6.70
N ARG A 77 -3.41 -6.60 -6.53
CA ARG A 77 -4.34 -5.73 -5.79
C ARG A 77 -4.49 -6.26 -4.38
N VAL A 78 -4.00 -5.51 -3.40
CA VAL A 78 -4.05 -5.88 -1.98
C VAL A 78 -5.42 -5.51 -1.42
N LEU A 79 -6.10 -6.50 -0.85
CA LEU A 79 -7.39 -6.36 -0.19
C LEU A 79 -7.26 -6.80 1.26
N GLN A 80 -7.82 -6.01 2.18
CA GLN A 80 -7.96 -6.43 3.57
C GLN A 80 -9.12 -7.41 3.69
N THR A 81 -8.94 -8.45 4.49
CA THR A 81 -9.95 -9.47 4.81
C THR A 81 -10.21 -9.48 6.32
N LYS A 82 -11.18 -10.28 6.74
CA LYS A 82 -11.53 -10.45 8.16
C LYS A 82 -10.38 -11.07 8.97
N ASN A 83 -9.59 -11.94 8.34
CA ASN A 83 -8.54 -12.73 8.98
C ASN A 83 -7.13 -12.48 8.41
N GLY A 84 -6.94 -11.42 7.62
CA GLY A 84 -5.64 -11.05 7.08
C GLY A 84 -5.74 -10.19 5.83
N PHE A 85 -4.93 -10.55 4.83
CA PHE A 85 -4.84 -9.86 3.55
C PHE A 85 -4.82 -10.86 2.40
N ILE A 86 -5.35 -10.45 1.26
CA ILE A 86 -5.30 -11.21 0.02
C ILE A 86 -4.79 -10.30 -1.10
N ILE A 87 -3.93 -10.84 -1.95
CA ILE A 87 -3.42 -10.17 -3.13
C ILE A 87 -4.02 -10.87 -4.34
N ILE A 88 -4.77 -10.11 -5.13
CA ILE A 88 -5.32 -10.57 -6.40
C ILE A 88 -4.37 -10.14 -7.51
N CYS A 89 -3.59 -11.08 -8.04
CA CYS A 89 -2.61 -10.83 -9.09
C CYS A 89 -3.29 -11.01 -10.45
N GLY A 90 -3.26 -9.96 -11.26
CA GLY A 90 -3.89 -9.97 -12.57
C GLY A 90 -3.20 -9.07 -13.57
N ASN A 91 -3.30 -9.45 -14.84
CA ASN A 91 -2.84 -8.68 -15.98
C ASN A 91 -4.01 -7.87 -16.56
N GLU A 92 -3.96 -7.44 -17.82
CA GLU A 92 -5.08 -6.72 -18.46
C GLU A 92 -6.29 -7.60 -18.77
N LYS A 93 -6.11 -8.93 -18.82
CA LYS A 93 -7.13 -9.89 -19.24
C LYS A 93 -7.80 -10.58 -18.06
N GLU A 94 -7.02 -11.16 -17.16
CA GLU A 94 -7.52 -12.06 -16.12
C GLU A 94 -6.67 -12.05 -14.84
N ILE A 95 -7.26 -12.62 -13.79
CA ILE A 95 -6.56 -13.04 -12.57
C ILE A 95 -5.73 -14.28 -12.92
N PHE A 96 -4.42 -14.21 -12.73
CA PHE A 96 -3.53 -15.36 -12.95
C PHE A 96 -3.04 -15.99 -11.64
N ASP A 97 -3.09 -15.27 -10.52
CA ASP A 97 -2.67 -15.79 -9.22
C ASP A 97 -3.39 -15.09 -8.05
N VAL A 98 -3.49 -15.77 -6.92
CA VAL A 98 -4.12 -15.28 -5.70
C VAL A 98 -3.32 -15.72 -4.48
N LYS A 99 -2.81 -14.76 -3.71
CA LYS A 99 -1.98 -15.02 -2.53
C LYS A 99 -2.62 -14.49 -1.26
N THR A 100 -2.48 -15.23 -0.16
CA THR A 100 -3.05 -14.86 1.14
C THR A 100 -1.96 -14.68 2.17
N PHE A 101 -2.14 -13.69 3.03
CA PHE A 101 -1.19 -13.30 4.08
C PHE A 101 -1.94 -13.05 5.38
N GLN A 102 -1.26 -13.23 6.51
CA GLN A 102 -1.84 -12.96 7.82
C GLN A 102 -1.69 -11.49 8.21
N THR A 103 -0.53 -10.90 7.88
CA THR A 103 -0.20 -9.52 8.26
C THR A 103 0.13 -8.65 7.06
N ILE A 104 0.10 -7.33 7.26
CA ILE A 104 0.53 -6.37 6.23
C ILE A 104 2.06 -6.38 6.06
N GLU A 105 2.81 -6.75 7.10
CA GLU A 105 4.27 -6.91 7.03
C GLU A 105 4.64 -8.04 6.06
N ASP A 106 3.92 -9.16 6.09
CA ASP A 106 4.13 -10.25 5.13
C ASP A 106 3.84 -9.81 3.69
N VAL A 107 2.85 -8.93 3.48
CA VAL A 107 2.54 -8.35 2.18
C VAL A 107 3.69 -7.47 1.69
N HIS A 108 4.26 -6.64 2.56
CA HIS A 108 5.41 -5.79 2.22
C HIS A 108 6.67 -6.62 1.93
N ASN A 109 6.95 -7.65 2.74
CA ASN A 109 8.06 -8.57 2.49
C ASN A 109 7.91 -9.28 1.14
N TYR A 110 6.68 -9.65 0.77
CA TYR A 110 6.40 -10.19 -0.56
C TYR A 110 6.65 -9.16 -1.66
N GLU A 111 6.14 -7.94 -1.53
CA GLU A 111 6.38 -6.86 -2.49
C GLU A 111 7.88 -6.58 -2.69
N GLU A 112 8.67 -6.50 -1.62
CA GLU A 112 10.12 -6.32 -1.69
C GLU A 112 10.82 -7.50 -2.38
N SER A 113 10.31 -8.72 -2.20
CA SER A 113 10.87 -9.91 -2.84
C SER A 113 10.69 -9.92 -4.36
N LEU A 114 9.69 -9.20 -4.89
CA LEU A 114 9.45 -9.08 -6.33
C LEU A 114 10.37 -8.07 -7.02
N GLN A 115 10.99 -7.18 -6.25
CA GLN A 115 11.88 -6.13 -6.74
C GLN A 115 13.36 -6.55 -6.77
N LYS A 116 13.67 -7.76 -6.27
CA LYS A 116 15.01 -8.35 -6.25
C LYS A 116 15.24 -9.23 -7.48
#